data_AF-A0A7W4B3F7-F1
#
_entry.id   AF-A0A7W4B3F7-F1
#
_cell.length_a   1.000
_cell.length_b   1.000
_cell.length_c   1.000
_cell.angle_alpha   90.00
_cell.angle_beta   90.00
_cell.angle_gamma   90.00
#
_symmetry.space_group_name_H-M   'P 1'
#
loop_
_entity.id
_entity.type
_entity.pdbx_description
1 polymer ?
#
loop_
_entity_poly.entity_id
_entity_poly.type
_entity_poly.pdbx_seq_one_letter_code
_entity_poly.pdbx_strand_id
1 'polypeptide(L)'
;MSLNCDVRSLQPYYAQCGEIKNRRATYAEMVNAVLCEVRLGKLVVCALYGHPGVFACVGHLSIKQARLEGYDASMLPGISAEACLWADLGIDPGNSGHQSFEATQFMIYHHVPDPTTHLLLWQ
;
A
#
# COMPACT_ATOMS: atom_id res chain seq x y z
N MET A 1 -21.44 -6.73 -13.29
CA MET A 1 -20.14 -7.30 -12.91
C MET A 1 -20.11 -7.34 -11.39
N SER A 2 -20.17 -8.51 -10.77
CA SER A 2 -20.13 -8.66 -9.31
C SER A 2 -18.72 -9.05 -8.87
N LEU A 3 -18.38 -8.76 -7.61
CA LEU A 3 -17.19 -9.32 -6.96
C LEU A 3 -17.22 -10.85 -6.96
N ASN A 4 -16.05 -11.46 -6.78
CA ASN A 4 -15.93 -12.90 -6.53
C ASN A 4 -16.81 -13.30 -5.33
N CYS A 5 -17.47 -14.46 -5.40
CA CYS A 5 -18.31 -14.97 -4.32
C CYS A 5 -17.53 -15.35 -3.05
N ASP A 6 -16.23 -15.63 -3.16
CA ASP A 6 -15.33 -15.89 -2.04
C ASP A 6 -14.47 -14.65 -1.75
N VAL A 7 -15.05 -13.69 -1.02
CA VAL A 7 -14.40 -12.42 -0.66
C VAL A 7 -14.37 -12.22 0.85
N ARG A 8 -13.24 -11.74 1.36
CA ARG A 8 -13.05 -11.40 2.78
C ARG A 8 -12.48 -9.99 2.86
N SER A 9 -13.04 -9.15 3.74
CA SER A 9 -12.49 -7.84 4.01
C SER A 9 -11.29 -7.94 4.95
N LEU A 10 -10.24 -7.17 4.68
CA LEU A 10 -9.13 -7.00 5.62
C LEU A 10 -9.41 -5.93 6.68
N GLN A 11 -10.45 -5.10 6.49
CA GLN A 11 -10.83 -4.03 7.42
C GLN A 11 -10.99 -4.49 8.89
N PRO A 12 -11.55 -5.67 9.19
CA PRO A 12 -11.73 -6.12 10.57
C PRO A 12 -10.44 -6.34 11.36
N TYR A 13 -9.26 -6.43 10.71
CA TYR A 13 -7.98 -6.58 11.41
C TYR A 13 -7.47 -5.28 12.04
N TYR A 14 -8.01 -4.12 11.62
CA TYR A 14 -7.74 -2.85 12.29
C TYR A 14 -8.30 -2.84 13.72
N ALA A 15 -7.78 -1.93 14.54
CA ALA A 15 -8.28 -1.68 15.89
C ALA A 15 -9.80 -1.46 15.86
N GLN A 16 -10.53 -2.18 16.72
CA GLN A 16 -11.97 -1.98 16.87
C GLN A 16 -12.26 -0.83 17.85
N CYS A 17 -13.53 -0.44 17.95
CA CYS A 17 -13.93 0.67 18.83
C CYS A 17 -13.50 0.40 20.29
N GLY A 18 -12.72 1.31 20.86
CA GLY A 18 -12.17 1.21 22.22
C GLY A 18 -10.87 0.41 22.34
N GLU A 19 -10.34 -0.15 21.25
CA GLU A 19 -9.08 -0.90 21.24
C GLU A 19 -7.88 0.00 20.88
N ILE A 20 -6.76 -0.20 21.57
CA ILE A 20 -5.47 0.37 21.17
C ILE A 20 -4.65 -0.75 20.52
N LYS A 21 -4.45 -0.67 19.21
CA LYS A 21 -3.68 -1.66 18.45
C LYS A 21 -2.66 -1.00 17.54
N ASN A 22 -1.42 -1.50 17.57
CA ASN A 22 -0.37 -1.04 16.68
C ASN A 22 -0.65 -1.52 15.24
N ARG A 23 -0.54 -0.61 14.26
CA ARG A 23 -0.79 -0.96 12.84
C ARG A 23 0.11 -2.11 12.34
N ARG A 24 1.33 -2.27 12.85
CA ARG A 24 2.22 -3.38 12.50
C ARG A 24 1.61 -4.74 12.87
N ALA A 25 0.89 -4.81 13.99
CA ALA A 25 0.17 -6.02 14.37
C ALA A 25 -0.98 -6.29 13.39
N THR A 26 -1.77 -5.27 13.06
CA THR A 26 -2.82 -5.37 12.02
C THR A 26 -2.24 -5.86 10.69
N TYR A 27 -1.13 -5.30 10.23
CA TYR A 27 -0.52 -5.70 8.96
C TYR A 27 -0.02 -7.15 8.99
N ALA A 28 0.55 -7.59 10.11
CA ALA A 28 0.94 -9.00 10.28
C ALA A 28 -0.27 -9.95 10.21
N GLU A 29 -1.39 -9.58 10.83
CA GLU A 29 -2.63 -10.36 10.75
C GLU A 29 -3.21 -10.41 9.34
N MET A 30 -3.22 -9.28 8.62
CA MET A 30 -3.65 -9.23 7.22
C MET A 30 -2.77 -10.11 6.32
N VAL A 31 -1.45 -10.03 6.49
CA VAL A 31 -0.49 -10.88 5.75
C VAL A 31 -0.74 -12.35 6.05
N ASN A 32 -0.95 -12.70 7.32
CA ASN A 32 -1.28 -14.07 7.73
C ASN A 32 -2.60 -14.56 7.12
N ALA A 33 -3.63 -13.71 7.07
CA ALA A 33 -4.90 -14.05 6.45
C ALA A 33 -4.75 -14.38 4.96
N VAL A 34 -3.97 -13.58 4.23
CA VAL A 34 -3.65 -13.81 2.81
C VAL A 34 -2.88 -15.13 2.64
N LEU A 35 -1.81 -15.33 3.42
CA LEU A 35 -0.95 -16.51 3.28
C LEU A 35 -1.60 -17.80 3.74
N CYS A 36 -2.54 -17.75 4.68
CA CYS A 36 -3.33 -18.91 5.08
C CYS A 36 -4.02 -19.53 3.85
N GLU A 37 -4.68 -18.70 3.05
CA GLU A 37 -5.36 -19.13 1.83
C GLU A 37 -4.39 -19.61 0.74
N VAL A 38 -3.22 -18.95 0.61
CA VAL A 38 -2.15 -19.39 -0.31
C VAL A 38 -1.65 -20.79 0.06
N ARG A 39 -1.41 -21.05 1.35
CA ARG A 39 -0.95 -22.34 1.87
C ARG A 39 -1.98 -23.46 1.72
N LEU A 40 -3.25 -23.12 1.55
CA LEU A 40 -4.32 -24.06 1.16
C LEU A 40 -4.31 -24.40 -0.34
N GLY A 41 -3.34 -23.89 -1.11
CA GLY A 41 -3.21 -24.12 -2.55
C GLY A 41 -4.17 -23.29 -3.40
N LYS A 42 -4.78 -22.23 -2.83
CA LYS A 42 -5.69 -21.36 -3.58
C LYS A 42 -4.94 -20.33 -4.41
N LEU A 43 -5.53 -19.92 -5.53
CA LEU A 43 -5.11 -18.73 -6.27
C LEU A 43 -5.70 -17.48 -5.57
N VAL A 44 -4.86 -16.76 -4.83
CA VAL A 44 -5.29 -15.64 -3.98
C VAL A 44 -4.99 -14.30 -4.64
N VAL A 45 -5.97 -13.39 -4.61
CA VAL A 45 -5.81 -11.98 -5.02
C VAL A 45 -5.98 -11.09 -3.80
N CYS A 46 -4.96 -10.27 -3.51
CA CYS A 46 -5.06 -9.20 -2.52
C CYS A 46 -5.35 -7.88 -3.25
N ALA A 47 -6.54 -7.32 -3.03
CA ALA A 47 -6.93 -6.04 -3.62
C ALA A 47 -6.77 -4.91 -2.59
N LEU A 48 -6.03 -3.87 -2.97
CA LEU A 48 -5.79 -2.67 -2.17
C LEU A 48 -6.23 -1.46 -2.98
N TYR A 49 -6.72 -0.41 -2.31
CA TYR A 49 -7.14 0.82 -2.99
C TYR A 49 -5.92 1.55 -3.58
N GLY A 50 -6.13 2.22 -4.71
CA GLY A 50 -5.08 2.95 -5.41
C GLY A 50 -4.04 2.03 -6.07
N HIS A 51 -2.76 2.39 -5.96
CA HIS A 51 -1.65 1.54 -6.40
C HIS A 51 -1.21 0.62 -5.24
N PRO A 52 -1.28 -0.72 -5.37
CA PRO A 52 -1.08 -1.65 -4.26
C PRO A 52 0.35 -1.67 -3.68
N GLY A 53 1.30 -1.04 -4.37
CA GLY A 53 2.68 -0.85 -3.92
C GLY A 53 3.07 0.54 -3.42
N VAL A 54 2.16 1.53 -3.46
CA VAL A 54 2.44 2.93 -3.07
C VAL A 54 1.78 3.19 -1.72
N PHE A 55 2.58 3.43 -0.67
CA PHE A 55 2.11 3.61 0.72
C PHE A 55 1.24 2.47 1.29
N ALA A 56 1.43 1.25 0.75
CA ALA A 56 0.70 0.06 1.15
C ALA A 56 1.65 -1.11 1.41
N CYS A 57 1.97 -1.38 2.68
CA CYS A 57 2.98 -2.38 3.02
C CYS A 57 2.47 -3.84 2.97
N VAL A 58 1.16 -4.08 3.14
CA VAL A 58 0.58 -5.44 3.23
C VAL A 58 0.87 -6.23 1.95
N GLY A 59 0.67 -5.64 0.77
CA GLY A 59 0.95 -6.30 -0.51
C GLY A 59 2.42 -6.72 -0.66
N HIS A 60 3.35 -5.81 -0.32
CA HIS A 60 4.78 -6.09 -0.34
C HIS A 60 5.17 -7.23 0.61
N LEU A 61 4.66 -7.19 1.85
CA LEU A 61 4.95 -8.20 2.88
C LEU A 61 4.39 -9.58 2.49
N SER A 62 3.14 -9.64 1.98
CA SER A 62 2.53 -10.88 1.49
C SER A 62 3.33 -11.48 0.33
N ILE A 63 3.72 -10.69 -0.67
CA ILE A 63 4.53 -11.18 -1.81
C ILE A 63 5.89 -11.69 -1.34
N LYS A 64 6.57 -10.92 -0.47
CA LYS A 64 7.88 -11.31 0.06
C LYS A 64 7.78 -12.65 0.79
N GLN A 65 6.80 -12.80 1.66
CA GLN A 65 6.64 -14.01 2.47
C GLN A 65 6.19 -15.21 1.63
N ALA A 66 5.26 -15.02 0.68
CA ALA A 66 4.86 -16.07 -0.26
C ALA A 66 6.05 -16.62 -1.06
N ARG A 67 6.90 -15.73 -1.59
CA ARG A 67 8.13 -16.14 -2.30
C ARG A 67 9.12 -16.87 -1.41
N LEU A 68 9.29 -16.46 -0.15
CA LEU A 68 10.14 -17.17 0.82
C LEU A 68 9.65 -18.59 1.10
N GLU A 69 8.34 -18.82 1.02
CA GLU A 69 7.72 -20.14 1.20
C GLU A 69 7.66 -20.96 -0.11
N GLY A 70 8.19 -20.44 -1.21
CA GLY A 70 8.26 -21.14 -2.50
C GLY A 70 7.04 -20.95 -3.40
N TYR A 71 6.16 -19.99 -3.11
CA TYR A 71 5.01 -19.67 -3.96
C TYR A 71 5.35 -18.56 -4.98
N ASP A 72 4.76 -18.67 -6.16
CA ASP A 72 4.74 -17.58 -7.15
C ASP A 72 3.87 -16.42 -6.65
N ALA A 73 4.42 -15.22 -6.67
CA ALA A 73 3.69 -14.01 -6.29
C ALA A 73 4.21 -12.80 -7.06
N SER A 74 3.30 -11.91 -7.47
CA SER A 74 3.59 -10.69 -8.23
C SER A 74 2.65 -9.55 -7.83
N MET A 75 3.08 -8.30 -8.10
CA MET A 75 2.26 -7.11 -7.92
C MET A 75 1.90 -6.54 -9.30
N LEU A 76 0.63 -6.17 -9.49
CA LEU A 76 0.19 -5.43 -10.66
C LEU A 76 0.07 -3.94 -10.31
N PRO A 77 0.44 -3.02 -11.23
CA PRO A 77 0.34 -1.59 -10.97
C PRO A 77 -1.13 -1.13 -10.92
N GLY A 78 -1.36 0.03 -10.30
CA GLY A 78 -2.65 0.72 -10.24
C GLY A 78 -2.47 2.23 -10.28
N ILE A 79 -3.57 2.98 -10.27
CA ILE A 79 -3.54 4.45 -10.23
C ILE A 79 -3.36 4.90 -8.77
N SER A 80 -2.26 5.58 -8.46
CA SER A 80 -2.00 6.13 -7.12
C SER A 80 -2.77 7.44 -6.89
N ALA A 81 -2.86 7.88 -5.62
CA ALA A 81 -3.45 9.18 -5.31
C ALA A 81 -2.65 10.36 -5.91
N GLU A 82 -1.34 10.20 -6.12
CA GLU A 82 -0.48 11.18 -6.78
C GLU A 82 -0.83 11.33 -8.27
N ALA A 83 -1.11 10.22 -8.96
CA ALA A 83 -1.58 10.29 -10.34
C ALA A 83 -2.91 11.07 -10.44
N CYS A 84 -3.84 10.86 -9.49
CA CYS A 84 -5.06 11.66 -9.41
C CYS A 84 -4.76 13.13 -9.12
N LEU A 85 -3.86 13.42 -8.17
CA LEU A 85 -3.48 14.78 -7.81
C LEU A 85 -2.96 15.58 -9.01
N TRP A 86 -2.09 14.98 -9.83
CA TRP A 86 -1.57 15.62 -11.04
C TRP A 86 -2.67 15.94 -12.04
N ALA A 87 -3.58 15.00 -12.27
CA ALA A 87 -4.72 15.18 -13.17
C ALA A 87 -5.67 16.29 -12.67
N ASP A 88 -6.02 16.25 -11.37
CA ASP A 88 -6.99 17.17 -10.77
C ASP A 88 -6.45 18.61 -10.69
N LEU A 89 -5.14 18.78 -10.43
CA LEU A 89 -4.50 20.10 -10.35
C LEU A 89 -4.02 20.62 -11.72
N GLY A 90 -4.07 19.80 -12.77
CA GLY A 90 -3.54 20.16 -14.09
C GLY A 90 -2.03 20.40 -14.09
N ILE A 91 -1.30 19.68 -13.24
CA ILE A 91 0.15 19.81 -13.08
C ILE A 91 0.83 18.69 -13.86
N ASP A 92 1.74 19.04 -14.76
CA ASP A 92 2.71 18.10 -15.34
C ASP A 92 3.99 18.12 -14.48
N PRO A 93 4.28 17.06 -13.70
CA PRO A 93 5.49 17.01 -12.87
C PRO A 93 6.77 17.00 -13.71
N GLY A 94 6.70 16.77 -15.03
CA GLY A 94 7.83 16.87 -15.95
C GLY A 94 8.33 18.31 -16.19
N ASN A 95 7.52 19.33 -15.92
CA ASN A 95 7.90 20.73 -16.17
C ASN A 95 8.93 21.27 -15.18
N SER A 96 8.86 20.84 -13.91
CA SER A 96 9.73 21.34 -12.84
C SER A 96 10.33 20.21 -11.99
N GLY A 97 10.01 18.95 -12.28
CA GLY A 97 10.34 17.83 -11.41
C GLY A 97 9.44 17.78 -10.17
N HIS A 98 9.57 16.68 -9.41
CA HIS A 98 8.91 16.53 -8.13
C HIS A 98 9.75 15.70 -7.17
N GLN A 99 9.49 15.87 -5.88
CA GLN A 99 10.05 15.10 -4.77
C GLN A 99 8.88 14.57 -3.92
N SER A 100 8.95 13.31 -3.53
CA SER A 100 7.83 12.58 -2.92
C SER A 100 8.33 11.85 -1.66
N PHE A 101 7.76 12.15 -0.49
CA PHE A 101 8.24 11.62 0.80
C PHE A 101 7.11 11.18 1.72
N GLU A 102 7.38 10.24 2.62
CA GLU A 102 6.53 10.03 3.81
C GLU A 102 6.78 11.18 4.80
N ALA A 103 5.71 11.81 5.29
CA ALA A 103 5.79 13.05 6.05
C ALA A 103 6.51 12.90 7.40
N THR A 104 6.33 11.78 8.10
CA THR A 104 7.01 11.53 9.38
C THR A 104 8.52 11.38 9.18
N GLN A 105 8.93 10.60 8.19
CA GLN A 105 10.32 10.44 7.78
C GLN A 105 10.92 11.76 7.29
N PHE A 106 10.18 12.53 6.49
CA PHE A 106 10.59 13.87 6.05
C PHE A 106 11.02 14.73 7.24
N MET A 107 10.22 14.74 8.31
CA MET A 107 10.49 15.49 9.53
C MET A 107 11.60 14.87 10.39
N ILE A 108 11.55 13.56 10.66
CA ILE A 108 12.53 12.85 11.52
C ILE A 108 13.94 12.94 10.95
N TYR A 109 14.07 12.78 9.63
CA TYR A 109 15.36 12.79 8.95
C TYR A 109 15.76 14.18 8.44
N HIS A 110 14.98 15.21 8.76
CA HIS A 110 15.26 16.60 8.40
C HIS A 110 15.59 16.78 6.91
N HIS A 111 14.80 16.14 6.04
CA HIS A 111 14.95 16.29 4.59
C HIS A 111 14.79 17.77 4.20
N VAL A 112 15.74 18.29 3.41
CA VAL A 112 15.67 19.66 2.86
C VAL A 112 15.13 19.55 1.44
N PRO A 113 13.91 20.06 1.16
CA PRO A 113 13.33 19.95 -0.17
C PRO A 113 13.98 20.97 -1.10
N ASP A 114 14.21 20.57 -2.36
CA ASP A 114 14.50 21.53 -3.43
C ASP A 114 13.26 22.43 -3.68
N PRO A 115 13.33 23.76 -3.43
CA PRO A 115 12.19 24.66 -3.57
C PRO A 115 11.84 24.98 -5.03
N THR A 116 12.62 24.48 -6.00
CA THR A 116 12.37 24.68 -7.44
C THR A 116 11.51 23.59 -8.06
N THR A 117 11.11 22.58 -7.28
CA THR A 117 10.33 21.41 -7.73
C THR A 117 9.06 21.24 -6.90
N HIS A 118 8.11 20.40 -7.34
CA HIS A 118 6.95 20.08 -6.53
C HIS A 118 7.32 19.18 -5.34
N LEU A 119 6.77 19.46 -4.15
CA LEU A 119 6.93 18.61 -2.97
C LEU A 119 5.60 17.91 -2.65
N LEU A 120 5.58 16.58 -2.69
CA LEU A 120 4.46 15.75 -2.28
C LEU A 120 4.79 15.02 -0.98
N LEU A 121 3.92 15.18 0.03
CA LEU A 121 4.06 14.55 1.34
C LEU A 121 2.90 13.58 1.60
N TRP A 122 3.25 12.35 1.97
CA TRP A 122 2.34 11.23 2.20
C TRP A 122 2.32 10.79 3.67
N GLN A 123 1.44 9.83 4.01
CA GLN A 123 1.38 9.15 5.31
C GLN A 123 1.31 7.64 5.15
#